data_AF-A0A1R0L507-F1
#
_entry.id   AF-A0A1R0L507-F1
#
_cell.length_a   1.000
_cell.length_b   1.000
_cell.length_c   1.000
_cell.angle_alpha   90.00
_cell.angle_beta   90.00
_cell.angle_gamma   90.00
#
_symmetry.space_group_name_H-M   'P 1'
#
loop_
_entity.id
_entity.type
_entity.pdbx_description
1 polymer ?
#
loop_
_entity_poly.entity_id
_entity_poly.type
_entity_poly.pdbx_seq_one_letter_code
_entity_poly.pdbx_strand_id
1 'polypeptide(L)'
;TITACDAANKPALTKAINTIPHDHPLTAVIHTTGALDDATLTALTPKQLRTILASKADSAVNLHELTSDRELGAFVLFSSVAGLLGSPGQANYSAANAFLDALAGHRHAHGLPATSLAWGLWAQTSGMTGHLSDQDLARMSRSAIKPLSSQQGLQIFDAHNHSHRPLHLASALNLDHIPTHPLWSRLKAVRPTATTHQHGPALTEQLATLTPTERHEHILTLVRRHTAVVLTQDTPHTIEPNRGFLDQGLDSLTAVELRNRLFTATGIRLPATTVFDHPTPTALTQYLNDQLTPTTTQTTTDTAEVEAGEAEIRQALARIPLAQLREAGLMKPLLQVIGLAAATVGATETDTGTEEDAIDQMAVDDLIQSALGDNS
;
A
#
# COMPACT_ATOMS: atom_id res chain seq x y z
N THR A 1 29.33 29.95 2.32
CA THR A 1 29.96 29.59 3.62
C THR A 1 29.37 28.28 4.10
N ILE A 2 30.09 27.51 4.91
CA ILE A 2 29.55 26.36 5.65
C ILE A 2 29.68 26.72 7.13
N THR A 3 28.58 26.60 7.88
CA THR A 3 28.51 27.06 9.27
C THR A 3 27.84 25.99 10.12
N ALA A 4 28.47 25.62 11.24
CA ALA A 4 27.85 24.75 12.23
C ALA A 4 26.71 25.51 12.92
N CYS A 5 25.47 25.07 12.69
CA CYS A 5 24.27 25.69 13.22
C CYS A 5 23.19 24.62 13.38
N ASP A 6 22.64 24.50 14.60
CA ASP A 6 21.40 23.77 14.82
C ASP A 6 20.23 24.70 14.49
N ALA A 7 19.48 24.38 13.43
CA ALA A 7 18.34 25.19 13.01
C ALA A 7 17.15 25.14 13.98
N ALA A 8 17.07 24.13 14.87
CA ALA A 8 16.09 24.12 15.96
C ALA A 8 16.45 25.11 17.09
N ASN A 9 17.74 25.50 17.19
CA ASN A 9 18.19 26.53 18.12
C ASN A 9 18.05 27.92 17.48
N LYS A 10 16.91 28.58 17.78
CA LYS A 10 16.58 29.90 17.21
C LYS A 10 17.69 30.95 17.40
N PRO A 11 18.29 31.16 18.60
CA PRO A 11 19.43 32.07 18.75
C PRO A 11 20.62 31.76 17.84
N ALA A 12 20.99 30.48 17.70
CA ALA A 12 22.09 30.07 16.83
C ALA A 12 21.76 30.36 15.35
N LEU A 13 20.53 30.05 14.92
CA LEU A 13 20.07 30.30 13.57
C LEU A 13 20.00 31.80 13.25
N THR A 14 19.51 32.63 14.18
CA THR A 14 19.52 34.09 14.05
C THR A 14 20.93 34.61 13.82
N LYS A 15 21.91 34.13 14.62
CA LYS A 15 23.31 34.50 14.44
C LYS A 15 23.82 34.11 13.04
N ALA A 16 23.50 32.91 12.56
CA ALA A 16 23.90 32.44 11.24
C ALA A 16 23.29 33.29 10.12
N ILE A 17 21.99 33.57 10.16
CA ILE A 17 21.30 34.41 9.16
C ILE A 17 21.86 35.84 9.13
N ASN A 18 22.21 36.40 10.29
CA ASN A 18 22.79 37.75 10.37
C ASN A 18 24.23 37.85 9.83
N THR A 19 24.89 36.73 9.53
CA THR A 19 26.20 36.75 8.84
C THR A 19 26.08 36.93 7.31
N ILE A 20 24.86 36.85 6.76
CA ILE A 20 24.63 36.99 5.33
C ILE A 20 24.85 38.47 4.93
N PRO A 21 25.74 38.78 3.96
CA PRO A 21 26.01 40.15 3.55
C PRO A 21 24.79 40.88 3.01
N HIS A 22 24.64 42.17 3.33
CA HIS A 22 23.54 42.99 2.81
C HIS A 22 23.58 43.16 1.28
N ASP A 23 24.77 43.18 0.67
CA ASP A 23 24.94 43.29 -0.79
C ASP A 23 24.54 42.00 -1.54
N HIS A 24 24.45 40.88 -0.81
CA HIS A 24 24.01 39.58 -1.32
C HIS A 24 22.94 39.01 -0.39
N PRO A 25 21.74 39.60 -0.38
CA PRO A 25 20.70 39.24 0.56
C PRO A 25 20.25 37.79 0.36
N LEU A 26 19.74 37.18 1.44
CA LEU A 26 19.14 35.85 1.38
C LEU A 26 17.92 35.88 0.46
N THR A 27 17.97 35.14 -0.65
CA THR A 27 16.87 35.07 -1.64
C THR A 27 16.12 33.75 -1.60
N ALA A 28 16.67 32.70 -1.02
CA ALA A 28 16.03 31.39 -0.96
C ALA A 28 16.39 30.62 0.30
N VAL A 29 15.44 29.84 0.81
CA VAL A 29 15.64 28.85 1.86
C VAL A 29 15.32 27.47 1.30
N ILE A 30 16.24 26.52 1.43
CA ILE A 30 16.02 25.11 1.11
C ILE A 30 16.24 24.32 2.38
N HIS A 31 15.15 23.86 3.00
CA HIS A 31 15.15 23.12 4.24
C HIS A 31 15.25 21.62 3.95
N THR A 32 16.46 21.08 4.06
CA THR A 32 16.78 19.67 3.76
C THR A 32 17.10 18.86 5.01
N THR A 33 16.74 19.36 6.20
CA THR A 33 17.04 18.64 7.44
C THR A 33 16.22 17.36 7.54
N GLY A 34 16.89 16.29 7.95
CA GLY A 34 16.30 14.97 8.07
C GLY A 34 16.99 14.17 9.15
N ALA A 35 16.18 13.64 10.07
CA ALA A 35 16.55 12.60 11.01
C ALA A 35 15.48 11.50 10.91
N LEU A 36 15.88 10.27 11.21
CA LEU A 36 15.00 9.11 11.34
C LEU A 36 15.23 8.45 12.70
N ASP A 37 14.15 7.96 13.30
CA ASP A 37 14.17 7.30 14.60
C ASP A 37 12.89 6.46 14.69
N ASP A 38 12.92 5.34 13.97
CA ASP A 38 11.73 4.54 13.67
C ASP A 38 11.30 3.72 14.89
N ALA A 39 10.00 3.78 15.20
CA ALA A 39 9.34 3.00 16.23
C ALA A 39 7.86 2.81 15.89
N THR A 40 7.28 1.69 16.30
CA THR A 40 5.82 1.55 16.28
C THR A 40 5.19 2.64 17.15
N LEU A 41 3.95 3.03 16.86
CA LEU A 41 3.27 4.09 17.62
C LEU A 41 3.23 3.77 19.13
N THR A 42 3.08 2.50 19.50
CA THR A 42 3.04 2.04 20.90
C THR A 42 4.40 2.01 21.58
N ALA A 43 5.50 1.89 20.82
CA ALA A 43 6.86 1.89 21.34
C ALA A 43 7.55 3.26 21.26
N LEU A 44 6.92 4.23 20.59
CA LEU A 44 7.49 5.54 20.36
C LEU A 44 7.66 6.31 21.67
N THR A 45 8.90 6.70 21.98
CA THR A 45 9.18 7.48 23.19
C THR A 45 9.03 9.00 22.96
N PRO A 46 8.74 9.79 24.01
CA PRO A 46 8.73 11.25 23.92
C PRO A 46 10.06 11.87 23.48
N LYS A 47 11.18 11.17 23.70
CA LYS A 47 12.50 11.62 23.23
C LYS A 47 12.60 11.50 21.71
N GLN A 48 12.28 10.33 21.16
CA GLN A 48 12.30 10.09 19.70
C GLN A 48 11.36 11.04 18.97
N LEU A 49 10.16 11.27 19.51
CA LEU A 49 9.22 12.25 18.94
C LEU A 49 9.80 13.66 18.91
N ARG A 50 10.34 14.15 20.05
CA ARG A 50 10.95 15.49 20.14
C ARG A 50 12.15 15.65 19.22
N THR A 51 13.02 14.66 19.12
CA THR A 51 14.20 14.71 18.23
C THR A 51 13.77 14.93 16.78
N ILE A 52 12.78 14.16 16.30
CA ILE A 52 12.32 14.24 14.92
C ILE A 52 11.57 15.55 14.64
N LEU A 53 10.68 15.97 15.55
CA LEU A 53 10.01 17.26 15.45
C LEU A 53 10.99 18.43 15.48
N ALA A 54 12.00 18.42 16.36
CA ALA A 54 13.02 19.47 16.40
C ALA A 54 13.76 19.59 15.06
N SER A 55 14.15 18.44 14.49
CA SER A 55 14.89 18.41 13.23
C SER A 55 14.09 19.00 12.06
N LYS A 56 12.76 18.90 12.08
CA LYS A 56 11.89 19.30 10.96
C LYS A 56 10.96 20.46 11.29
N ALA A 57 10.04 20.27 12.22
CA ALA A 57 9.02 21.26 12.58
C ALA A 57 9.63 22.50 13.23
N ASP A 58 10.37 22.34 14.33
CA ASP A 58 10.90 23.49 15.09
C ASP A 58 11.89 24.31 14.24
N SER A 59 12.78 23.63 13.51
CA SER A 59 13.70 24.29 12.59
C SER A 59 13.00 25.02 11.45
N ALA A 60 11.92 24.47 10.90
CA ALA A 60 11.14 25.13 9.85
C ALA A 60 10.34 26.34 10.39
N VAL A 61 9.81 26.26 11.62
CA VAL A 61 9.19 27.40 12.30
C VAL A 61 10.20 28.52 12.50
N ASN A 62 11.38 28.21 13.03
CA ASN A 62 12.43 29.21 13.22
C ASN A 62 12.82 29.88 11.90
N LEU A 63 13.00 29.10 10.82
CA LEU A 63 13.27 29.65 9.50
C LEU A 63 12.12 30.52 9.00
N HIS A 64 10.87 30.10 9.18
CA HIS A 64 9.71 30.89 8.79
C HIS A 64 9.70 32.24 9.51
N GLU A 65 9.82 32.24 10.84
CA GLU A 65 9.78 33.46 11.65
C GLU A 65 10.94 34.41 11.30
N LEU A 66 12.16 33.90 11.21
CA LEU A 66 13.38 34.70 10.95
C LEU A 66 13.52 35.19 9.51
N THR A 67 12.64 34.75 8.60
CA THR A 67 12.67 35.14 7.19
C THR A 67 11.32 35.62 6.66
N SER A 68 10.32 35.79 7.54
CA SER A 68 8.97 36.20 7.17
C SER A 68 8.90 37.63 6.64
N ASP A 69 9.81 38.48 7.08
CA ASP A 69 9.98 39.88 6.68
C ASP A 69 10.94 40.07 5.49
N ARG A 70 11.49 38.98 4.96
CA ARG A 70 12.46 39.01 3.85
C ARG A 70 11.78 38.72 2.51
N GLU A 71 12.23 39.41 1.48
CA GLU A 71 11.82 39.17 0.08
C GLU A 71 12.50 37.91 -0.47
N LEU A 72 12.03 36.74 -0.03
CA LEU A 72 12.47 35.46 -0.59
C LEU A 72 11.81 35.25 -1.96
N GLY A 73 12.56 34.68 -2.91
CA GLY A 73 12.03 34.10 -4.13
C GLY A 73 11.58 32.64 -3.96
N ALA A 74 12.15 31.93 -2.97
CA ALA A 74 11.81 30.54 -2.71
C ALA A 74 11.94 30.14 -1.22
N PHE A 75 11.04 29.28 -0.76
CA PHE A 75 11.10 28.64 0.55
C PHE A 75 10.70 27.17 0.37
N VAL A 76 11.68 26.29 0.17
CA VAL A 76 11.44 24.90 -0.19
C VAL A 76 11.63 24.00 1.03
N LEU A 77 10.62 23.21 1.37
CA LEU A 77 10.61 22.27 2.47
C LEU A 77 10.74 20.84 1.92
N PHE A 78 11.76 20.09 2.36
CA PHE A 78 11.88 18.68 2.02
C PHE A 78 11.06 17.85 3.01
N SER A 79 9.82 17.57 2.62
CA SER A 79 8.96 16.65 3.35
C SER A 79 9.09 15.22 2.79
N SER A 80 8.13 14.36 3.09
CA SER A 80 8.14 12.98 2.63
C SER A 80 6.71 12.53 2.34
N VAL A 81 6.59 11.64 1.35
CA VAL A 81 5.37 10.89 1.08
C VAL A 81 4.79 10.19 2.32
N ALA A 82 5.63 9.86 3.32
CA ALA A 82 5.19 9.30 4.60
C ALA A 82 4.24 10.25 5.36
N GLY A 83 4.39 11.58 5.22
CA GLY A 83 3.46 12.55 5.80
C GLY A 83 2.06 12.52 5.18
N LEU A 84 1.93 12.03 3.95
CA LEU A 84 0.67 11.96 3.21
C LEU A 84 0.00 10.58 3.30
N LEU A 85 0.81 9.53 3.24
CA LEU A 85 0.33 8.15 3.07
C LEU A 85 0.60 7.27 4.30
N GLY A 86 1.37 7.79 5.26
CA GLY A 86 1.91 7.03 6.37
C GLY A 86 3.06 6.12 5.93
N SER A 87 3.84 5.68 6.91
CA SER A 87 4.84 4.63 6.73
C SER A 87 4.93 3.82 8.03
N PRO A 88 4.92 2.47 7.97
CA PRO A 88 5.02 1.63 9.15
C PRO A 88 6.26 1.96 9.98
N GLY A 89 6.08 2.18 11.29
CA GLY A 89 7.18 2.52 12.20
C GLY A 89 7.63 3.98 12.15
N GLN A 90 6.96 4.85 11.39
CA GLN A 90 7.41 6.24 11.16
C GLN A 90 6.37 7.28 11.57
N ALA A 91 5.66 7.06 12.68
CA ALA A 91 4.60 7.95 13.12
C ALA A 91 5.11 9.37 13.45
N ASN A 92 6.23 9.47 14.18
CA ASN A 92 6.94 10.73 14.46
C ASN A 92 7.40 11.46 13.18
N TYR A 93 8.00 10.73 12.24
CA TYR A 93 8.48 11.26 10.98
C TYR A 93 7.34 11.71 10.07
N SER A 94 6.26 10.92 9.99
CA SER A 94 5.06 11.27 9.22
C SER A 94 4.42 12.54 9.78
N ALA A 95 4.28 12.66 11.11
CA ALA A 95 3.76 13.87 11.75
C ALA A 95 4.63 15.10 11.48
N ALA A 96 5.96 14.95 11.56
CA ALA A 96 6.90 16.05 11.29
C ALA A 96 6.85 16.51 9.83
N ASN A 97 6.70 15.59 8.86
CA ASN A 97 6.56 15.95 7.45
C ASN A 97 5.19 16.56 7.12
N ALA A 98 4.11 16.05 7.73
CA ALA A 98 2.78 16.65 7.60
C ALA A 98 2.76 18.09 8.14
N PHE A 99 3.52 18.38 9.19
CA PHE A 99 3.72 19.76 9.66
C PHE A 99 4.40 20.64 8.60
N LEU A 100 5.44 20.15 7.92
CA LEU A 100 6.09 20.90 6.83
C LEU A 100 5.11 21.20 5.68
N ASP A 101 4.31 20.20 5.31
CA ASP A 101 3.29 20.35 4.27
C ASP A 101 2.25 21.42 4.65
N ALA A 102 1.81 21.41 5.91
CA ALA A 102 0.90 22.42 6.44
C ALA A 102 1.55 23.82 6.52
N LEU A 103 2.83 23.91 6.90
CA LEU A 103 3.56 25.18 6.95
C LEU A 103 3.70 25.82 5.56
N ALA A 104 3.94 25.01 4.52
CA ALA A 104 3.94 25.53 3.15
C ALA A 104 2.58 26.10 2.75
N GLY A 105 1.49 25.40 3.09
CA GLY A 105 0.13 25.90 2.91
C GLY A 105 -0.14 27.19 3.69
N HIS A 106 0.32 27.27 4.94
CA HIS A 106 0.19 28.44 5.79
C HIS A 106 0.92 29.66 5.21
N ARG A 107 2.18 29.51 4.78
CA ARG A 107 2.94 30.58 4.14
C ARG A 107 2.25 31.08 2.87
N HIS A 108 1.79 30.15 2.03
CA HIS A 108 1.07 30.48 0.80
C HIS A 108 -0.21 31.28 1.07
N ALA A 109 -0.97 30.91 2.11
CA ALA A 109 -2.17 31.64 2.53
C ALA A 109 -1.89 33.08 3.02
N HIS A 110 -0.64 33.37 3.42
CA HIS A 110 -0.18 34.70 3.83
C HIS A 110 0.59 35.42 2.71
N GLY A 111 0.52 34.95 1.46
CA GLY A 111 1.21 35.55 0.32
C GLY A 111 2.73 35.37 0.34
N LEU A 112 3.25 34.51 1.21
CA LEU A 112 4.68 34.19 1.29
C LEU A 112 4.99 32.97 0.39
N PRO A 113 6.12 32.97 -0.33
CA PRO A 113 6.52 31.82 -1.11
C PRO A 113 6.78 30.64 -0.17
N ALA A 114 6.26 29.48 -0.55
CA ALA A 114 6.62 28.20 0.03
C ALA A 114 6.18 27.03 -0.86
N THR A 115 7.03 26.00 -0.92
CA THR A 115 6.74 24.73 -1.59
C THR A 115 7.23 23.58 -0.72
N SER A 116 6.34 22.66 -0.36
CA SER A 116 6.70 21.40 0.28
C SER A 116 6.80 20.30 -0.77
N LEU A 117 7.95 19.62 -0.83
CA LEU A 117 8.21 18.50 -1.72
C LEU A 117 8.12 17.21 -0.91
N ALA A 118 7.00 16.50 -1.02
CA ALA A 118 6.78 15.21 -0.38
C ALA A 118 7.54 14.13 -1.16
N TRP A 119 8.82 13.98 -0.84
CA TRP A 119 9.71 13.05 -1.53
C TRP A 119 9.32 11.60 -1.31
N GLY A 120 9.36 10.84 -2.40
CA GLY A 120 9.41 9.39 -2.36
C GLY A 120 10.79 8.88 -1.96
N LEU A 121 11.00 7.58 -2.13
CA LEU A 121 12.28 6.94 -1.87
C LEU A 121 13.35 7.43 -2.85
N TRP A 122 14.55 7.74 -2.36
CA TRP A 122 15.73 7.98 -3.19
C TRP A 122 16.53 6.68 -3.31
N ALA A 123 16.92 6.34 -4.54
CA ALA A 123 17.61 5.09 -4.89
C ALA A 123 19.04 5.03 -4.36
N GLN A 124 19.69 6.18 -4.18
CA GLN A 124 21.03 6.23 -3.61
C GLN A 124 20.98 5.97 -2.11
N THR A 125 21.73 4.97 -1.65
CA THR A 125 21.99 4.69 -0.24
C THR A 125 22.93 5.75 0.31
N SER A 126 22.39 6.86 0.82
CA SER A 126 23.19 7.89 1.48
C SER A 126 22.40 8.56 2.61
N GLY A 127 23.07 8.84 3.73
CA GLY A 127 22.44 9.42 4.92
C GLY A 127 21.30 8.56 5.45
N MET A 128 20.05 8.99 5.22
CA MET A 128 18.82 8.37 5.73
C MET A 128 18.52 6.97 5.19
N THR A 129 18.96 6.61 3.98
CA THR A 129 18.69 5.27 3.40
C THR A 129 19.85 4.30 3.63
N GLY A 130 20.94 4.73 4.26
CA GLY A 130 22.15 3.92 4.46
C GLY A 130 22.00 2.77 5.45
N HIS A 131 21.00 2.81 6.33
CA HIS A 131 20.69 1.76 7.31
C HIS A 131 19.73 0.67 6.80
N LEU A 132 19.20 0.80 5.57
CA LEU A 132 18.21 -0.13 5.06
C LEU A 132 18.87 -1.47 4.72
N SER A 133 18.31 -2.56 5.23
CA SER A 133 18.74 -3.92 4.85
C SER A 133 18.27 -4.27 3.44
N ASP A 134 18.86 -5.30 2.81
CA ASP A 134 18.38 -5.83 1.54
C ASP A 134 16.92 -6.29 1.62
N GLN A 135 16.49 -6.75 2.81
CA GLN A 135 15.11 -7.14 3.07
C GLN A 135 14.16 -5.92 3.12
N ASP A 136 14.61 -4.78 3.64
CA ASP A 136 13.86 -3.53 3.58
C ASP A 136 13.73 -3.03 2.14
N LEU A 137 14.81 -3.07 1.38
CA LEU A 137 14.79 -2.71 -0.04
C LEU A 137 13.84 -3.62 -0.85
N ALA A 138 13.82 -4.93 -0.58
CA ALA A 138 12.92 -5.90 -1.22
C ALA A 138 11.45 -5.77 -0.78
N ARG A 139 11.19 -5.29 0.44
CA ARG A 139 9.84 -4.91 0.89
C ARG A 139 9.40 -3.61 0.20
N MET A 140 10.32 -2.66 0.04
CA MET A 140 10.05 -1.35 -0.55
C MET A 140 9.89 -1.42 -2.08
N SER A 141 10.56 -2.34 -2.78
CA SER A 141 10.37 -2.58 -4.21
C SER A 141 8.96 -3.08 -4.57
N ARG A 142 8.27 -3.72 -3.61
CA ARG A 142 6.88 -4.16 -3.69
C ARG A 142 5.86 -3.10 -3.28
N SER A 143 6.32 -1.88 -2.96
CA SER A 143 5.44 -0.77 -2.58
C SER A 143 4.92 0.00 -3.80
N ALA A 144 3.92 0.85 -3.57
CA ALA A 144 3.42 1.81 -4.56
C ALA A 144 4.43 2.92 -4.91
N ILE A 145 5.63 2.93 -4.33
CA ILE A 145 6.63 3.97 -4.48
C ILE A 145 7.90 3.38 -5.06
N LYS A 146 8.26 3.83 -6.27
CA LYS A 146 9.52 3.46 -6.92
C LYS A 146 10.66 4.36 -6.40
N PRO A 147 11.86 3.80 -6.21
CA PRO A 147 13.05 4.60 -5.94
C PRO A 147 13.32 5.61 -7.07
N LEU A 148 13.65 6.85 -6.71
CA LEU A 148 14.09 7.91 -7.61
C LEU A 148 15.62 7.97 -7.63
N SER A 149 16.23 8.01 -8.82
CA SER A 149 17.64 8.38 -8.91
C SER A 149 17.84 9.84 -8.50
N SER A 150 19.03 10.22 -8.04
CA SER A 150 19.31 11.62 -7.69
C SER A 150 19.19 12.57 -8.88
N GLN A 151 19.46 12.09 -10.09
CA GLN A 151 19.19 12.85 -11.30
C GLN A 151 17.69 13.12 -11.47
N GLN A 152 16.83 12.12 -11.27
CA GLN A 152 15.38 12.31 -11.31
C GLN A 152 14.90 13.22 -10.18
N GLY A 153 15.46 13.07 -8.98
CA GLY A 153 15.19 13.94 -7.83
C GLY A 153 15.51 15.40 -8.14
N LEU A 154 16.70 15.69 -8.67
CA LEU A 154 17.10 17.04 -9.06
C LEU A 154 16.25 17.58 -10.21
N GLN A 155 15.85 16.77 -11.19
CA GLN A 155 14.93 17.18 -12.25
C GLN A 155 13.55 17.58 -11.70
N ILE A 156 13.02 16.83 -10.74
CA ILE A 156 11.76 17.18 -10.06
C ILE A 156 11.94 18.46 -9.23
N PHE A 157 13.09 18.62 -8.57
CA PHE A 157 13.44 19.84 -7.86
C PHE A 157 13.54 21.04 -8.82
N ASP A 158 14.14 20.94 -10.00
CA ASP A 158 14.18 22.10 -10.89
C ASP A 158 12.79 22.42 -11.46
N ALA A 159 11.97 21.39 -11.70
CA ALA A 159 10.63 21.53 -12.26
C ALA A 159 9.63 22.21 -11.30
N HIS A 160 9.77 22.06 -9.98
CA HIS A 160 8.77 22.59 -9.03
C HIS A 160 8.60 24.11 -9.09
N ASN A 161 9.64 24.84 -9.52
CA ASN A 161 9.62 26.30 -9.67
C ASN A 161 8.54 26.82 -10.63
N HIS A 162 8.00 25.95 -11.50
CA HIS A 162 6.96 26.32 -12.48
C HIS A 162 5.54 26.14 -11.94
N SER A 163 5.38 25.69 -10.69
CA SER A 163 4.07 25.46 -10.07
C SER A 163 3.84 26.40 -8.90
N HIS A 164 2.62 26.95 -8.83
CA HIS A 164 2.16 27.78 -7.71
C HIS A 164 1.44 26.96 -6.62
N ARG A 165 1.65 25.65 -6.55
CA ARG A 165 1.03 24.82 -5.51
C ARG A 165 1.94 24.71 -4.28
N PRO A 166 1.39 24.80 -3.06
CA PRO A 166 2.18 24.70 -1.83
C PRO A 166 2.71 23.29 -1.54
N LEU A 167 2.15 22.25 -2.16
CA LEU A 167 2.52 20.86 -1.92
C LEU A 167 2.61 20.07 -3.22
N HIS A 168 3.72 19.34 -3.37
CA HIS A 168 3.97 18.43 -4.47
C HIS A 168 4.33 17.04 -3.97
N LEU A 169 3.68 16.01 -4.51
CA LEU A 169 4.16 14.65 -4.39
C LEU A 169 5.34 14.44 -5.35
N ALA A 170 6.55 14.35 -4.80
CA ALA A 170 7.79 14.21 -5.55
C ALA A 170 8.25 12.74 -5.54
N SER A 171 7.49 11.88 -6.22
CA SER A 171 7.69 10.43 -6.18
C SER A 171 7.29 9.77 -7.49
N ALA A 172 8.03 8.72 -7.89
CA ALA A 172 7.60 7.82 -8.94
C ALA A 172 6.64 6.77 -8.36
N LEU A 173 5.41 6.72 -8.86
CA LEU A 173 4.42 5.75 -8.39
C LEU A 173 4.50 4.44 -9.17
N ASN A 174 4.37 3.34 -8.45
CA ASN A 174 4.13 2.01 -9.00
C ASN A 174 2.63 1.74 -9.02
N LEU A 175 1.98 2.10 -10.13
CA LEU A 175 0.53 2.01 -10.27
C LEU A 175 0.00 0.56 -10.15
N ASP A 176 0.85 -0.41 -10.48
CA ASP A 176 0.53 -1.85 -10.41
C ASP A 176 0.49 -2.36 -8.95
N HIS A 177 1.12 -1.63 -8.03
CA HIS A 177 1.28 -2.01 -6.62
C HIS A 177 0.57 -1.01 -5.67
N ILE A 178 -0.43 -0.29 -6.17
CA ILE A 178 -1.23 0.62 -5.35
C ILE A 178 -2.10 -0.19 -4.36
N PRO A 179 -1.96 0.02 -3.04
CA PRO A 179 -2.81 -0.62 -2.04
C PRO A 179 -4.30 -0.38 -2.28
N THR A 180 -5.12 -1.35 -1.91
CA THR A 180 -6.58 -1.22 -1.83
C THR A 180 -6.95 -0.36 -0.62
N HIS A 181 -6.75 0.95 -0.75
CA HIS A 181 -7.10 1.94 0.26
C HIS A 181 -7.80 3.14 -0.38
N PRO A 182 -8.83 3.75 0.24
CA PRO A 182 -9.63 4.82 -0.36
C PRO A 182 -8.84 6.07 -0.78
N LEU A 183 -7.73 6.38 -0.09
CA LEU A 183 -6.87 7.51 -0.46
C LEU A 183 -6.11 7.24 -1.77
N TRP A 184 -5.74 5.98 -1.98
CA TRP A 184 -4.99 5.51 -3.14
C TRP A 184 -5.90 5.26 -4.36
N SER A 185 -7.17 4.91 -4.15
CA SER A 185 -8.14 4.70 -5.25
C SER A 185 -8.42 5.98 -6.04
N ARG A 186 -8.32 7.16 -5.40
CA ARG A 186 -8.42 8.45 -6.09
C ARG A 186 -7.27 8.72 -7.07
N LEU A 187 -6.08 8.15 -6.83
CA LEU A 187 -4.96 8.25 -7.77
C LEU A 187 -5.18 7.41 -9.04
N LYS A 188 -5.93 6.29 -8.94
CA LYS A 188 -6.33 5.50 -10.11
C LYS A 188 -7.35 6.23 -11.00
N ALA A 189 -8.16 7.13 -10.42
CA ALA A 189 -9.17 7.91 -11.13
C ALA A 189 -8.59 9.09 -11.93
N VAL A 190 -7.41 9.60 -11.57
CA VAL A 190 -6.69 10.68 -12.28
C VAL A 190 -5.68 10.10 -13.26
N ARG A 191 -6.05 9.05 -13.99
CA ARG A 191 -5.47 8.87 -15.32
C ARG A 191 -6.03 10.04 -16.14
N PRO A 192 -5.20 10.92 -16.75
CA PRO A 192 -5.63 11.49 -18.00
C PRO A 192 -6.09 10.30 -18.84
N THR A 193 -7.16 10.44 -19.60
CA THR A 193 -7.40 9.62 -20.78
C THR A 193 -6.22 9.82 -21.75
N ALA A 194 -5.01 9.44 -21.34
CA ALA A 194 -4.00 8.89 -22.20
C ALA A 194 -4.72 7.71 -22.82
N THR A 195 -5.17 7.95 -24.06
CA THR A 195 -5.66 6.99 -25.04
C THR A 195 -5.79 5.62 -24.42
N THR A 196 -7.02 5.18 -24.16
CA THR A 196 -7.34 3.77 -24.06
C THR A 196 -6.53 3.05 -25.13
N HIS A 197 -5.37 2.49 -24.76
CA HIS A 197 -4.76 1.48 -25.57
C HIS A 197 -5.78 0.36 -25.51
N GLN A 198 -6.51 0.24 -26.60
CA GLN A 198 -7.47 -0.81 -26.88
C GLN A 198 -6.73 -2.16 -26.80
N HIS A 199 -6.55 -2.69 -25.59
CA HIS A 199 -6.00 -4.04 -25.39
C HIS A 199 -7.08 -5.07 -25.02
N GLY A 200 -8.28 -4.85 -25.56
CA GLY A 200 -9.35 -5.83 -25.68
C GLY A 200 -10.34 -5.23 -26.67
N PRO A 201 -9.96 -5.21 -27.96
CA PRO A 201 -10.28 -6.26 -28.94
C PRO A 201 -9.07 -6.79 -29.77
N ALA A 202 -7.89 -6.17 -29.64
CA ALA A 202 -6.73 -6.46 -30.51
C ALA A 202 -6.13 -7.87 -30.33
N LEU A 203 -6.08 -8.41 -29.11
CA LEU A 203 -5.60 -9.78 -28.89
C LEU A 203 -6.60 -10.80 -29.44
N THR A 204 -7.90 -10.60 -29.25
CA THR A 204 -8.95 -11.48 -29.77
C THR A 204 -8.96 -11.49 -31.30
N GLU A 205 -8.79 -10.32 -31.93
CA GLU A 205 -8.62 -10.19 -33.39
C GLU A 205 -7.33 -10.86 -33.90
N GLN A 206 -6.20 -10.70 -33.19
CA GLN A 206 -4.95 -11.39 -33.52
C GLN A 206 -5.08 -12.91 -33.40
N LEU A 207 -5.66 -13.40 -32.31
CA LEU A 207 -5.87 -14.84 -32.08
C LEU A 207 -6.85 -15.45 -33.08
N ALA A 208 -7.81 -14.68 -33.60
CA ALA A 208 -8.75 -15.11 -34.64
C ALA A 208 -8.06 -15.38 -36.00
N THR A 209 -6.93 -14.72 -36.27
CA THR A 209 -6.16 -14.92 -37.51
C THR A 209 -5.16 -16.09 -37.45
N LEU A 210 -4.92 -16.65 -36.26
CA LEU A 210 -3.98 -17.75 -36.03
C LEU A 210 -4.67 -19.13 -36.11
N THR A 211 -3.93 -20.14 -36.58
CA THR A 211 -4.38 -21.53 -36.50
C THR A 211 -4.51 -21.98 -35.04
N PRO A 212 -5.29 -23.04 -34.74
CA PRO A 212 -5.46 -23.53 -33.36
C PRO A 212 -4.13 -23.85 -32.66
N THR A 213 -3.16 -24.40 -33.38
CA THR A 213 -1.83 -24.73 -32.86
C THR A 213 -1.00 -23.49 -32.57
N GLU A 214 -0.97 -22.52 -33.49
CA GLU A 214 -0.24 -21.26 -33.29
C GLU A 214 -0.84 -20.41 -32.18
N ARG A 215 -2.17 -20.45 -32.03
CA ARG A 215 -2.90 -19.78 -30.95
C ARG A 215 -2.51 -20.34 -29.59
N HIS A 216 -2.49 -21.68 -29.47
CA HIS A 216 -2.10 -22.35 -28.23
C HIS A 216 -0.67 -21.99 -27.84
N GLU A 217 0.29 -22.05 -28.77
CA GLU A 217 1.68 -21.64 -28.54
C GLU A 217 1.82 -20.17 -28.14
N HIS A 218 1.02 -19.29 -28.75
CA HIS A 218 1.02 -17.87 -28.41
C HIS A 218 0.52 -17.62 -26.99
N ILE A 219 -0.58 -18.25 -26.59
CA ILE A 219 -1.13 -18.14 -25.23
C ILE A 219 -0.17 -18.79 -24.22
N LEU A 220 0.45 -19.92 -24.55
CA LEU A 220 1.42 -20.57 -23.68
C LEU A 220 2.65 -19.68 -23.44
N THR A 221 3.15 -19.04 -24.49
CA THR A 221 4.24 -18.07 -24.39
C THR A 221 3.86 -16.89 -23.51
N LEU A 222 2.62 -16.39 -23.65
CA LEU A 222 2.08 -15.32 -22.82
C LEU A 222 2.02 -15.74 -21.35
N VAL A 223 1.45 -16.90 -21.03
CA VAL A 223 1.37 -17.44 -19.67
C VAL A 223 2.76 -17.58 -19.07
N ARG A 224 3.69 -18.25 -19.77
CA ARG A 224 5.07 -18.46 -19.30
C ARG A 224 5.81 -17.16 -19.05
N ARG A 225 5.65 -16.16 -19.92
CA ARG A 225 6.24 -14.83 -19.75
C ARG A 225 5.71 -14.14 -18.50
N HIS A 226 4.40 -14.15 -18.27
CA HIS A 226 3.82 -13.53 -17.07
C HIS A 226 4.20 -14.29 -15.79
N THR A 227 4.30 -15.61 -15.84
CA THR A 227 4.79 -16.44 -14.74
C THR A 227 6.26 -16.14 -14.41
N ALA A 228 7.13 -16.05 -15.42
CA ALA A 228 8.54 -15.71 -15.21
C ALA A 228 8.72 -14.34 -14.55
N VAL A 229 7.94 -13.34 -14.97
CA VAL A 229 7.96 -12.01 -14.37
C VAL A 229 7.55 -12.04 -12.90
N VAL A 230 6.50 -12.78 -12.56
CA VAL A 230 6.02 -12.92 -11.18
C VAL A 230 7.05 -13.66 -10.30
N LEU A 231 7.77 -14.62 -10.87
CA LEU A 231 8.85 -15.36 -10.19
C LEU A 231 10.21 -14.65 -10.23
N THR A 232 10.29 -13.42 -10.74
CA THR A 232 11.54 -12.65 -10.90
C THR A 232 12.61 -13.37 -11.72
N GLN A 233 12.19 -14.19 -12.69
CA GLN A 233 13.08 -14.90 -13.61
C GLN A 233 13.20 -14.12 -14.93
N ASP A 234 14.43 -13.91 -15.38
CA ASP A 234 14.71 -13.11 -16.58
C ASP A 234 14.26 -13.77 -17.89
N THR A 235 14.04 -15.09 -17.90
CA THR A 235 13.73 -15.84 -19.13
C THR A 235 12.42 -16.63 -19.02
N PRO A 236 11.44 -16.43 -19.93
CA PRO A 236 10.21 -17.24 -19.96
C PRO A 236 10.44 -18.74 -20.21
N HIS A 237 11.60 -19.09 -20.77
CA HIS A 237 11.95 -20.47 -21.13
C HIS A 237 12.28 -21.35 -19.92
N THR A 238 12.62 -20.78 -18.77
CA THR A 238 12.86 -21.53 -17.52
C THR A 238 11.57 -22.04 -16.88
N ILE A 239 10.42 -21.47 -17.26
CA ILE A 239 9.12 -21.96 -16.80
C ILE A 239 8.77 -23.23 -17.57
N GLU A 240 8.72 -24.35 -16.86
CA GLU A 240 8.37 -25.65 -17.40
C GLU A 240 6.84 -25.71 -17.62
N PRO A 241 6.38 -26.00 -18.85
CA PRO A 241 4.96 -25.91 -19.19
C PRO A 241 4.08 -26.91 -18.45
N ASN A 242 4.63 -28.08 -18.10
CA ASN A 242 3.89 -29.18 -17.47
C ASN A 242 4.15 -29.32 -15.96
N ARG A 243 5.02 -28.49 -15.39
CA ARG A 243 5.30 -28.50 -13.95
C ARG A 243 4.31 -27.62 -13.22
N GLY A 244 3.91 -28.02 -12.01
CA GLY A 244 2.99 -27.24 -11.18
C GLY A 244 3.54 -25.85 -10.89
N PHE A 245 2.68 -24.82 -10.87
CA PHE A 245 3.06 -23.46 -10.50
C PHE A 245 3.65 -23.42 -9.09
N LEU A 246 3.05 -24.14 -8.13
CA LEU A 246 3.54 -24.24 -6.76
C LEU A 246 4.95 -24.85 -6.69
N ASP A 247 5.19 -25.93 -7.45
CA ASP A 247 6.50 -26.58 -7.51
C ASP A 247 7.57 -25.71 -8.18
N GLN A 248 7.15 -24.72 -8.97
CA GLN A 248 8.00 -23.71 -9.61
C GLN A 248 8.21 -22.46 -8.75
N GLY A 249 7.60 -22.40 -7.56
CA GLY A 249 7.79 -21.32 -6.59
C GLY A 249 6.68 -20.27 -6.57
N LEU A 250 5.53 -20.51 -7.22
CA LEU A 250 4.34 -19.69 -6.95
C LEU A 250 3.79 -20.00 -5.55
N ASP A 251 3.38 -18.94 -4.88
CA ASP A 251 2.63 -18.92 -3.63
C ASP A 251 1.26 -18.26 -3.82
N SER A 252 0.46 -18.16 -2.75
CA SER A 252 -0.89 -17.58 -2.78
C SER A 252 -0.91 -16.10 -3.20
N LEU A 253 0.16 -15.34 -2.96
CA LEU A 253 0.23 -13.91 -3.29
C LEU A 253 0.61 -13.71 -4.77
N THR A 254 1.62 -14.44 -5.22
CA THR A 254 2.08 -14.45 -6.62
C THR A 254 1.06 -15.05 -7.58
N ALA A 255 0.21 -15.98 -7.12
CA ALA A 255 -0.95 -16.47 -7.89
C ALA A 255 -1.96 -15.36 -8.21
N VAL A 256 -2.25 -14.49 -7.24
CA VAL A 256 -3.13 -13.32 -7.45
C VAL A 256 -2.48 -12.30 -8.40
N GLU A 257 -1.17 -12.11 -8.31
CA GLU A 257 -0.45 -11.24 -9.23
C GLU A 257 -0.48 -11.78 -10.67
N LEU A 258 -0.18 -13.07 -10.87
CA LEU A 258 -0.25 -13.72 -12.18
C LEU A 258 -1.65 -13.55 -12.80
N ARG A 259 -2.70 -13.79 -12.02
CA ARG A 259 -4.10 -13.56 -12.43
C ARG A 259 -4.35 -12.13 -12.89
N ASN A 260 -3.89 -11.13 -12.14
CA ASN A 260 -4.09 -9.71 -12.50
C ASN A 260 -3.33 -9.32 -13.76
N ARG A 261 -2.11 -9.85 -13.94
CA ARG A 261 -1.30 -9.64 -15.14
C ARG A 261 -1.95 -10.27 -16.37
N LEU A 262 -2.49 -11.48 -16.23
CA LEU A 262 -3.25 -12.15 -17.29
C LEU A 262 -4.52 -11.38 -17.63
N PHE A 263 -5.31 -10.92 -16.65
CA PHE A 263 -6.46 -10.05 -16.90
C PHE A 263 -6.08 -8.79 -17.68
N THR A 264 -4.95 -8.17 -17.34
CA THR A 264 -4.46 -6.98 -18.05
C THR A 264 -4.08 -7.28 -19.50
N ALA A 265 -3.53 -8.48 -19.75
CA ALA A 265 -3.08 -8.89 -21.07
C ALA A 265 -4.19 -9.43 -21.97
N THR A 266 -5.20 -10.12 -21.40
CA THR A 266 -6.24 -10.84 -22.16
C THR A 266 -7.63 -10.19 -22.05
N GLY A 267 -7.84 -9.30 -21.09
CA GLY A 267 -9.16 -8.74 -20.78
C GLY A 267 -10.12 -9.70 -20.07
N ILE A 268 -9.74 -10.97 -19.84
CA ILE A 268 -10.62 -11.98 -19.23
C ILE A 268 -10.53 -11.93 -17.70
N ARG A 269 -11.69 -11.78 -17.06
CA ARG A 269 -11.80 -11.90 -15.60
C ARG A 269 -11.66 -13.36 -15.18
N LEU A 270 -10.48 -13.73 -14.72
CA LEU A 270 -10.20 -15.03 -14.13
C LEU A 270 -10.72 -15.07 -12.68
N PRO A 271 -11.33 -16.15 -12.19
CA PRO A 271 -11.57 -16.38 -10.76
C PRO A 271 -10.29 -16.35 -9.90
N ALA A 272 -10.45 -16.21 -8.57
CA ALA A 272 -9.30 -16.24 -7.66
C ALA A 272 -8.68 -17.65 -7.54
N THR A 273 -9.46 -18.68 -7.84
CA THR A 273 -9.05 -20.09 -7.77
C THR A 273 -8.36 -20.58 -9.04
N THR A 274 -8.32 -19.79 -10.13
CA THR A 274 -7.87 -20.25 -11.47
C THR A 274 -6.48 -20.86 -11.48
N VAL A 275 -5.53 -20.36 -10.69
CA VAL A 275 -4.17 -20.92 -10.62
C VAL A 275 -4.15 -22.27 -9.88
N PHE A 276 -5.11 -22.51 -8.99
CA PHE A 276 -5.29 -23.78 -8.29
C PHE A 276 -6.10 -24.79 -9.12
N ASP A 277 -7.14 -24.30 -9.82
CA ASP A 277 -7.98 -25.10 -10.72
C ASP A 277 -7.19 -25.54 -11.97
N HIS A 278 -6.21 -24.73 -12.39
CA HIS A 278 -5.32 -25.00 -13.51
C HIS A 278 -3.86 -24.88 -13.07
N PRO A 279 -3.33 -25.91 -12.39
CA PRO A 279 -2.07 -25.82 -11.64
C PRO A 279 -0.82 -25.78 -12.52
N THR A 280 -0.92 -25.88 -13.84
CA THR A 280 0.23 -25.85 -14.76
C THR A 280 0.06 -24.77 -15.83
N PRO A 281 1.17 -24.23 -16.39
CA PRO A 281 1.09 -23.31 -17.53
C PRO A 281 0.29 -23.87 -18.71
N THR A 282 0.43 -25.16 -19.02
CA THR A 282 -0.36 -25.82 -20.07
C THR A 282 -1.85 -25.83 -19.75
N ALA A 283 -2.24 -26.19 -18.52
CA ALA A 283 -3.65 -26.22 -18.11
C ALA A 283 -4.29 -24.82 -18.15
N LEU A 284 -3.54 -23.80 -17.68
CA LEU A 284 -4.01 -22.42 -17.70
C LEU A 284 -4.13 -21.86 -19.12
N THR A 285 -3.23 -22.27 -20.01
CA THR A 285 -3.27 -21.94 -21.45
C THR A 285 -4.53 -22.50 -22.09
N GLN A 286 -4.88 -23.75 -21.79
CA GLN A 286 -6.08 -24.38 -22.31
C GLN A 286 -7.35 -23.66 -21.84
N TYR A 287 -7.44 -23.35 -20.55
CA TYR A 287 -8.54 -22.57 -19.99
C TYR A 287 -8.69 -21.19 -20.65
N LEU A 288 -7.58 -20.47 -20.86
CA LEU A 288 -7.60 -19.18 -21.55
C LEU A 288 -8.02 -19.32 -23.02
N ASN A 289 -7.62 -20.39 -23.70
CA ASN A 289 -7.99 -20.63 -25.09
C ASN A 289 -9.50 -20.87 -25.25
N ASP A 290 -10.11 -21.59 -24.30
CA ASP A 290 -11.55 -21.85 -24.28
C ASP A 290 -12.36 -20.58 -23.97
N GLN A 291 -11.81 -19.68 -23.16
CA GLN A 291 -12.45 -18.38 -22.83
C GLN A 291 -12.27 -17.33 -23.93
N LEU A 292 -11.17 -17.38 -24.68
CA LEU A 292 -10.86 -16.43 -25.77
C LEU A 292 -11.50 -16.81 -27.10
N THR A 293 -11.94 -18.06 -27.25
CA THR A 293 -12.60 -18.55 -28.45
C THR A 293 -14.08 -18.75 -28.15
N PRO A 294 -15.01 -18.00 -28.76
CA PRO A 294 -16.42 -18.34 -28.66
C PRO A 294 -16.65 -19.69 -29.34
N THR A 295 -16.73 -20.75 -28.56
CA THR A 295 -17.11 -22.08 -29.04
C THR A 295 -18.54 -21.98 -29.59
N THR A 296 -18.69 -22.08 -30.91
CA THR A 296 -20.01 -22.13 -31.59
C THR A 296 -20.67 -23.51 -31.41
N THR A 297 -20.51 -24.13 -30.24
CA THR A 297 -21.01 -25.47 -29.99
C THR A 297 -21.67 -25.52 -28.62
N GLN A 298 -23.00 -25.36 -28.64
CA GLN A 298 -23.95 -25.82 -27.61
C GLN A 298 -23.55 -25.58 -26.14
N THR A 299 -23.79 -24.38 -25.63
CA THR A 299 -23.87 -24.12 -24.18
C THR A 299 -24.97 -23.11 -23.90
N THR A 300 -26.20 -23.44 -24.26
CA THR A 300 -27.41 -22.69 -23.86
C THR A 300 -28.24 -23.42 -22.81
N THR A 301 -27.74 -24.52 -22.25
CA THR A 301 -28.51 -25.33 -21.29
C THR A 301 -27.95 -25.33 -19.87
N ASP A 302 -26.64 -25.16 -19.68
CA ASP A 302 -26.01 -25.41 -18.36
C ASP A 302 -25.95 -24.17 -17.45
N THR A 303 -25.83 -22.95 -18.01
CA THR A 303 -25.85 -21.71 -17.21
C THR A 303 -27.26 -21.37 -16.71
N ALA A 304 -28.30 -21.81 -17.42
CA ALA A 304 -29.69 -21.62 -17.02
C ALA A 304 -30.09 -22.57 -15.86
N GLU A 305 -29.53 -23.78 -15.79
CA GLU A 305 -29.80 -24.72 -14.69
C GLU A 305 -29.09 -24.33 -13.39
N VAL A 306 -27.87 -23.79 -13.46
CA VAL A 306 -27.14 -23.31 -12.28
C VAL A 306 -27.76 -22.03 -11.71
N GLU A 307 -28.16 -21.07 -12.55
CA GLU A 307 -28.88 -19.85 -12.09
C GLU A 307 -30.29 -20.16 -11.57
N ALA A 308 -30.99 -21.13 -12.18
CA ALA A 308 -32.30 -21.58 -11.69
C ALA A 308 -32.19 -22.30 -10.33
N GLY A 309 -31.20 -23.19 -10.18
CA GLY A 309 -30.94 -23.90 -8.91
C GLY A 309 -30.55 -22.95 -7.78
N GLU A 310 -29.73 -21.93 -8.06
CA GLU A 310 -29.33 -20.95 -7.06
C GLU A 310 -30.50 -20.03 -6.65
N ALA A 311 -31.38 -19.67 -7.59
CA ALA A 311 -32.59 -18.91 -7.30
C ALA A 311 -33.59 -19.71 -6.44
N GLU A 312 -33.74 -21.01 -6.71
CA GLU A 312 -34.62 -21.91 -5.97
C GLU A 312 -34.11 -22.13 -4.53
N ILE A 313 -32.80 -22.32 -4.35
CA ILE A 313 -32.16 -22.41 -3.03
C ILE A 313 -32.31 -21.09 -2.25
N ARG A 314 -32.14 -19.94 -2.90
CA ARG A 314 -32.32 -18.62 -2.25
C ARG A 314 -33.76 -18.41 -1.79
N GLN A 315 -34.73 -18.85 -2.57
CA GLN A 315 -36.15 -18.76 -2.24
C GLN A 315 -36.55 -19.76 -1.14
N ALA A 316 -35.95 -20.95 -1.11
CA ALA A 316 -36.13 -21.92 -0.03
C ALA A 316 -35.55 -21.40 1.29
N LEU A 317 -34.33 -20.85 1.28
CA LEU A 317 -33.69 -20.26 2.46
C LEU A 317 -34.50 -19.08 3.05
N ALA A 318 -35.12 -18.26 2.20
CA ALA A 318 -35.96 -17.14 2.63
C ALA A 318 -37.28 -17.57 3.31
N ARG A 319 -37.71 -18.82 3.13
CA ARG A 319 -38.95 -19.36 3.72
C ARG A 319 -38.74 -20.08 5.05
N ILE A 320 -37.50 -20.35 5.44
CA ILE A 320 -37.20 -21.05 6.70
C ILE A 320 -37.47 -20.09 7.87
N PRO A 321 -38.35 -20.42 8.82
CA PRO A 321 -38.57 -19.61 10.01
C PRO A 321 -37.28 -19.48 10.84
N LEU A 322 -36.96 -18.26 11.28
CA LEU A 322 -35.75 -17.99 12.08
C LEU A 322 -35.67 -18.83 13.38
N ALA A 323 -36.82 -19.27 13.91
CA ALA A 323 -36.87 -20.16 15.07
C ALA A 323 -36.25 -21.54 14.78
N GLN A 324 -36.52 -22.12 13.60
CA GLN A 324 -35.92 -23.39 13.17
C GLN A 324 -34.42 -23.27 12.95
N LEU A 325 -33.94 -22.13 12.44
CA LEU A 325 -32.50 -21.88 12.28
C LEU A 325 -31.78 -21.70 13.63
N ARG A 326 -32.49 -21.25 14.68
CA ARG A 326 -31.95 -21.18 16.05
C ARG A 326 -31.90 -22.54 16.71
N GLU A 327 -32.98 -23.33 16.63
CA GLU A 327 -33.03 -24.69 17.18
C GLU A 327 -32.00 -25.61 16.51
N ALA A 328 -31.76 -25.44 15.21
CA ALA A 328 -30.74 -26.19 14.47
C ALA A 328 -29.29 -25.67 14.71
N GLY A 329 -29.09 -24.62 15.51
CA GLY A 329 -27.77 -24.05 15.80
C GLY A 329 -27.09 -23.32 14.63
N LEU A 330 -27.80 -23.12 13.50
CA LEU A 330 -27.25 -22.56 12.25
C LEU A 330 -27.19 -21.03 12.24
N MET A 331 -27.78 -20.35 13.23
CA MET A 331 -27.82 -18.89 13.30
C MET A 331 -26.43 -18.24 13.42
N LYS A 332 -25.56 -18.80 14.29
CA LYS A 332 -24.22 -18.25 14.55
C LYS A 332 -23.27 -18.42 13.35
N PRO A 333 -23.21 -19.60 12.68
CA PRO A 333 -22.46 -19.76 11.43
C PRO A 333 -22.94 -18.80 10.32
N LEU A 334 -24.25 -18.63 10.14
CA LEU A 334 -24.80 -17.75 9.10
C LEU A 334 -24.46 -16.27 9.35
N LEU A 335 -24.53 -15.81 10.60
CA LEU A 335 -24.14 -14.44 10.97
C LEU A 335 -22.64 -14.18 10.81
N GLN A 336 -21.78 -15.19 11.02
CA GLN A 336 -20.34 -15.08 10.76
C GLN A 336 -20.03 -14.95 9.27
N VAL A 337 -20.71 -15.72 8.41
CA VAL A 337 -20.55 -15.63 6.95
C VAL A 337 -20.98 -14.25 6.42
N ILE A 338 -22.00 -13.63 7.02
CA ILE A 338 -22.50 -12.31 6.64
C ILE A 338 -21.67 -11.16 7.29
N GLY A 339 -20.73 -11.48 8.18
CA GLY A 339 -19.92 -10.48 8.89
C GLY A 339 -20.70 -9.69 9.96
N LEU A 340 -21.88 -10.18 10.35
CA LEU A 340 -22.74 -9.60 11.38
C LEU A 340 -22.60 -10.38 12.70
N ALA A 341 -21.37 -10.51 13.22
CA ALA A 341 -21.15 -11.07 14.55
C ALA A 341 -21.35 -9.98 15.63
N ALA A 342 -22.60 -9.86 16.08
CA ALA A 342 -23.10 -9.37 17.37
C ALA A 342 -22.66 -7.97 17.89
N ALA A 343 -23.54 -6.98 17.63
CA ALA A 343 -23.86 -5.93 18.59
C ALA A 343 -25.27 -6.19 19.15
N THR A 344 -25.37 -6.96 20.22
CA THR A 344 -26.54 -6.99 21.11
C THR A 344 -26.09 -7.47 22.48
N VAL A 345 -25.87 -6.51 23.38
CA VAL A 345 -25.85 -6.72 24.83
C VAL A 345 -27.17 -6.15 25.37
N GLY A 346 -27.91 -6.96 26.14
CA GLY A 346 -28.95 -6.47 27.04
C GLY A 346 -30.27 -7.25 27.01
N ALA A 347 -30.36 -8.33 27.79
CA ALA A 347 -31.46 -8.55 28.73
C ALA A 347 -31.14 -9.77 29.63
N THR A 348 -31.19 -9.50 30.92
CA THR A 348 -31.14 -10.37 32.10
C THR A 348 -31.96 -11.65 32.02
N GLU A 349 -31.35 -12.77 32.44
CA GLU A 349 -32.00 -13.82 33.24
C GLU A 349 -30.95 -14.39 34.22
N THR A 350 -31.37 -14.50 35.48
CA THR A 350 -30.61 -14.93 36.66
C THR A 350 -30.70 -16.45 36.87
N ASP A 351 -29.68 -16.99 37.56
CA ASP A 351 -29.66 -18.26 38.30
C ASP A 351 -29.50 -19.54 37.42
N THR A 352 -28.67 -20.55 37.68
CA THR A 352 -27.98 -21.10 38.87
C THR A 352 -26.71 -21.86 38.42
N GLY A 353 -25.72 -22.02 39.30
CA GLY A 353 -24.34 -22.42 39.00
C GLY A 353 -24.04 -23.88 38.60
N THR A 354 -22.76 -24.09 38.27
CA THR A 354 -21.95 -25.29 38.54
C THR A 354 -20.46 -24.91 38.57
N GLU A 355 -19.74 -25.54 39.49
CA GLU A 355 -18.42 -25.23 40.08
C GLU A 355 -17.17 -25.47 39.21
N GLU A 356 -17.16 -25.21 37.89
CA GLU A 356 -15.98 -25.54 37.05
C GLU A 356 -15.15 -24.35 36.49
N ASP A 357 -15.60 -23.10 36.66
CA ASP A 357 -14.91 -21.93 36.06
C ASP A 357 -14.07 -21.08 37.04
N ALA A 358 -13.83 -21.55 38.26
CA ALA A 358 -13.15 -20.75 39.30
C ALA A 358 -11.61 -20.75 39.24
N ILE A 359 -10.99 -21.40 38.25
CA ILE A 359 -9.53 -21.54 38.16
C ILE A 359 -8.89 -20.54 37.17
N ASP A 360 -9.66 -20.01 36.20
CA ASP A 360 -9.13 -19.15 35.14
C ASP A 360 -9.06 -17.65 35.47
N GLN A 361 -9.45 -17.24 36.69
CA GLN A 361 -9.42 -15.83 37.14
C GLN A 361 -8.59 -15.57 38.40
N MET A 362 -7.70 -16.48 38.78
CA MET A 362 -6.78 -16.23 39.90
C MET A 362 -5.54 -15.47 39.43
N ALA A 363 -5.17 -14.44 40.18
CA ALA A 363 -3.90 -13.74 39.98
C ALA A 363 -2.72 -14.69 40.25
N VAL A 364 -1.63 -14.53 39.50
CA VAL A 364 -0.44 -15.43 39.55
C VAL A 364 0.13 -15.57 40.97
N ASP A 365 -0.01 -14.54 41.81
CA ASP A 365 0.46 -14.55 43.20
C ASP A 365 -0.38 -15.47 44.12
N ASP A 366 -1.69 -15.63 43.85
CA ASP A 366 -2.58 -16.52 44.63
C ASP A 366 -2.42 -18.00 44.24
N LEU A 367 -2.03 -18.27 42.98
CA LEU A 367 -1.67 -19.61 42.49
C LEU A 367 -0.38 -20.15 43.12
N ILE A 368 0.58 -19.27 43.43
CA ILE A 368 1.84 -19.64 44.09
C ILE A 368 1.62 -19.95 45.57
N GLN A 369 0.67 -19.26 46.23
CA GLN A 369 0.33 -19.51 47.63
C GLN A 369 -0.49 -20.81 47.80
N SER A 370 -1.30 -21.18 46.82
CA SER A 370 -2.01 -22.46 46.76
C SER A 370 -1.10 -23.68 46.50
N ALA A 371 0.07 -23.49 45.87
CA ALA A 371 0.99 -24.58 45.54
C ALA A 371 2.05 -24.87 46.63
N LEU A 372 2.17 -24.01 47.65
CA LEU A 372 3.19 -24.10 48.69
C LEU A 372 2.63 -24.29 50.12
N GLY A 373 1.34 -24.61 50.27
CA GLY A 373 0.71 -24.83 51.57
C GLY A 373 -0.21 -26.05 51.60
N ASP A 374 0.38 -27.23 51.82
CA ASP A 374 -0.09 -28.23 52.80
C ASP A 374 0.74 -29.52 52.67
N ASN A 375 1.86 -29.56 53.40
CA ASN A 375 2.28 -30.78 54.08
C ASN A 375 3.18 -30.42 55.26
N SER A 376 2.54 -30.30 56.44
CA SER A 376 3.07 -30.45 57.81
C SER A 376 4.20 -29.54 58.31
#